data_AF-A0A8T9SI89-F1
#
_entry.id   AF-A0A8T9SI89-F1
#
_cell.length_a   1.000
_cell.length_b   1.000
_cell.length_c   1.000
_cell.angle_alpha   90.00
_cell.angle_beta   90.00
_cell.angle_gamma   90.00
#
_symmetry.space_group_name_H-M   'P 1'
#
loop_
_entity.id
_entity.type
_entity.pdbx_description
1 polymer ?
#
loop_
_entity_poly.entity_id
_entity_poly.type
_entity_poly.pdbx_seq_one_letter_code
_entity_poly.pdbx_strand_id
1 'polypeptide(L)'
;MTDADFHRAIRYVRRMHWLHYPVQGLLMAGAVLAAGSHAATGSSTEPQMATWPALLGLVAAVPVLAVVLVALYRRLRPSLRRPAEENLRIYLGRIFLRNSLASLVALPMLASFAFTHSWFDLVAGAAMLLALSWRLAPSATTYQRWLLS
;
A
#
# COMPACT_ATOMS: atom_id res chain seq x y z
N MET A 1 -14.19 -16.42 22.04
CA MET A 1 -13.38 -16.77 20.85
C MET A 1 -12.47 -17.91 21.24
N THR A 2 -12.49 -19.02 20.51
CA THR A 2 -11.60 -20.15 20.84
C THR A 2 -10.19 -19.90 20.32
N ASP A 3 -9.20 -20.60 20.85
CA ASP A 3 -7.80 -20.44 20.42
C ASP A 3 -7.61 -20.85 18.94
N ALA A 4 -8.41 -21.82 18.47
CA ALA A 4 -8.44 -22.22 17.07
C ALA A 4 -8.95 -21.10 16.14
N ASP A 5 -9.98 -20.37 16.55
CA ASP A 5 -10.53 -19.24 15.80
C ASP A 5 -9.52 -18.10 15.71
N PHE A 6 -8.79 -17.84 16.80
CA PHE A 6 -7.74 -16.83 16.84
C PHE A 6 -6.60 -17.14 15.86
N HIS A 7 -6.08 -18.37 15.87
CA HIS A 7 -5.03 -18.78 14.94
C HIS A 7 -5.50 -18.77 13.48
N ARG A 8 -6.78 -19.09 13.22
CA ARG A 8 -7.39 -18.97 11.89
C ARG A 8 -7.45 -17.51 11.43
N ALA A 9 -7.88 -16.60 12.30
CA ALA A 9 -7.92 -15.17 12.05
C ALA A 9 -6.53 -14.60 11.72
N ILE A 10 -5.50 -14.92 12.52
CA ILE A 10 -4.13 -14.45 12.26
C ILE A 10 -3.59 -14.97 10.93
N ARG A 11 -3.87 -16.23 10.57
CA ARG A 11 -3.50 -16.78 9.25
C ARG A 11 -4.19 -16.04 8.11
N TYR A 12 -5.48 -15.73 8.26
CA TYR A 12 -6.23 -14.94 7.29
C TYR A 12 -5.65 -13.54 7.12
N VAL A 13 -5.36 -12.85 8.22
CA VAL A 13 -4.72 -11.51 8.23
C VAL A 13 -3.38 -11.55 7.50
N ARG A 14 -2.55 -12.57 7.77
CA ARG A 14 -1.26 -12.76 7.10
C ARG A 14 -1.42 -13.02 5.61
N ARG A 15 -2.39 -13.87 5.22
CA ARG A 15 -2.67 -14.13 3.80
C ARG A 15 -3.12 -12.86 3.07
N MET A 16 -3.99 -12.07 3.68
CA MET A 16 -4.44 -10.80 3.10
C MET A 16 -3.31 -9.77 3.02
N HIS A 17 -2.43 -9.70 4.01
CA HIS A 17 -1.23 -8.88 3.94
C HIS A 17 -0.34 -9.27 2.75
N TRP A 18 -0.09 -10.56 2.57
CA TRP A 18 0.70 -11.06 1.43
C TRP A 18 0.05 -10.80 0.07
N LEU A 19 -1.28 -10.87 -0.03
CA LEU A 19 -2.02 -10.55 -1.26
C LEU A 19 -2.07 -9.04 -1.55
N HIS A 20 -2.02 -8.20 -0.52
CA HIS A 20 -2.12 -6.75 -0.68
C HIS A 20 -0.96 -6.15 -1.47
N TYR A 21 0.28 -6.54 -1.18
CA TYR A 21 1.47 -6.01 -1.87
C TYR A 21 1.49 -6.29 -3.38
N PRO A 22 1.28 -7.52 -3.89
CA PRO A 22 1.26 -7.77 -5.32
C PRO A 22 0.05 -7.11 -6.00
N VAL A 23 -1.14 -7.14 -5.39
CA VAL A 23 -2.33 -6.47 -5.96
C VAL A 23 -2.11 -4.97 -6.04
N GLN A 24 -1.62 -4.35 -4.98
CA GLN A 24 -1.36 -2.91 -4.98
C GLN A 24 -0.19 -2.54 -5.89
N GLY A 25 0.87 -3.35 -5.94
CA GLY A 25 1.97 -3.17 -6.89
C GLY A 25 1.48 -3.20 -8.34
N LEU A 26 0.60 -4.15 -8.69
CA LEU A 26 -0.04 -4.23 -10.01
C LEU A 26 -0.92 -3.01 -10.29
N LEU A 27 -1.72 -2.55 -9.32
CA LEU A 27 -2.55 -1.35 -9.47
C LEU A 27 -1.68 -0.10 -9.67
N MET A 28 -0.59 0.05 -8.91
CA MET A 28 0.33 1.17 -9.04
C MET A 28 1.08 1.13 -10.37
N ALA A 29 1.59 -0.04 -10.78
CA ALA A 29 2.22 -0.22 -12.08
C ALA A 29 1.24 0.06 -13.22
N GLY A 30 0.01 -0.45 -13.14
CA GLY A 30 -1.04 -0.19 -14.12
C GLY A 30 -1.41 1.29 -14.20
N ALA A 31 -1.54 1.98 -13.06
CA ALA A 31 -1.81 3.42 -13.03
C ALA A 31 -0.67 4.23 -13.65
N VAL A 32 0.58 3.89 -13.35
CA VAL A 32 1.77 4.55 -13.92
C VAL A 32 1.87 4.30 -15.43
N LEU A 33 1.65 3.07 -15.89
CA LEU A 33 1.67 2.72 -17.31
C LEU A 33 0.51 3.38 -18.08
N ALA A 34 -0.69 3.43 -17.50
CA ALA A 34 -1.84 4.11 -18.11
C ALA A 34 -1.65 5.63 -18.21
N ALA A 35 -1.05 6.25 -17.19
CA ALA A 35 -0.66 7.65 -17.24
C ALA A 35 0.43 7.91 -18.29
N GLY A 36 1.40 6.99 -18.42
CA GLY A 36 2.44 7.04 -19.44
C GLY A 36 1.91 6.82 -20.87
N SER A 37 0.94 5.93 -21.07
CA SER A 37 0.37 5.63 -22.40
C SER A 37 -0.57 6.72 -22.92
N HIS A 38 -1.35 7.37 -22.04
CA HIS A 38 -2.15 8.54 -22.41
C HIS A 38 -1.28 9.75 -22.79
N ALA A 39 -0.03 9.79 -22.34
CA ALA A 39 0.95 10.79 -22.78
C ALA A 39 1.50 10.50 -24.19
N ALA A 40 1.36 9.28 -24.71
CA ALA A 40 1.92 8.85 -26.00
C ALA A 40 0.91 8.85 -27.16
N THR A 41 -0.40 9.05 -26.91
CA THR A 41 -1.46 8.97 -27.94
C THR A 41 -1.96 10.33 -28.44
N GLY A 42 -1.41 11.44 -27.94
CA GLY A 42 -1.66 12.77 -28.49
C GLY A 42 -0.70 13.07 -29.64
N SER A 43 -1.21 13.41 -30.81
CA SER A 43 -0.45 13.84 -31.99
C SER A 43 0.23 15.21 -31.79
N SER A 44 0.99 15.40 -30.72
CA SER A 44 1.77 16.62 -30.47
C SER A 44 3.26 16.30 -30.54
N THR A 45 3.97 17.14 -31.26
CA THR A 45 5.41 17.05 -31.60
C THR A 45 6.34 17.20 -30.38
N GLU A 46 5.80 17.24 -29.15
CA GLU A 46 6.53 17.36 -27.90
C GLU A 46 5.96 16.41 -26.82
N PRO A 47 6.45 15.16 -26.74
CA PRO A 47 5.98 14.16 -25.78
C PRO A 47 6.30 14.53 -24.33
N GLN A 48 7.27 15.42 -24.12
CA GLN A 48 7.75 15.81 -22.80
C GLN A 48 6.81 16.72 -22.02
N MET A 49 5.93 17.50 -22.65
CA MET A 49 5.04 18.43 -21.93
C MET A 49 3.74 17.79 -21.43
N ALA A 50 3.26 16.72 -22.08
CA ALA A 50 1.99 16.08 -21.74
C ALA A 50 2.04 15.20 -20.46
N THR A 51 3.24 14.79 -20.01
CA THR A 51 3.43 13.92 -18.85
C THR A 51 3.49 14.68 -17.51
N TRP A 52 3.85 15.97 -17.52
CA TRP A 52 3.99 16.79 -16.31
C TRP A 52 2.70 16.98 -15.50
N PRO A 53 1.52 17.20 -16.11
CA PRO A 53 0.28 17.36 -15.36
C PRO A 53 -0.10 16.09 -14.58
N ALA A 54 0.10 14.92 -15.21
CA ALA A 54 -0.15 13.63 -14.56
C ALA A 54 0.83 13.36 -13.41
N LEU A 55 2.11 13.71 -13.59
CA LEU A 55 3.11 13.63 -12.53
C LEU A 55 2.83 14.57 -11.37
N LEU A 56 2.48 15.83 -11.65
CA LEU A 56 2.13 16.81 -10.63
C LEU A 56 0.88 16.36 -9.87
N GLY A 57 -0.10 15.81 -10.58
CA GLY A 57 -1.27 15.16 -9.97
C GLY A 57 -0.88 14.01 -9.05
N LEU A 58 0.06 13.15 -9.46
CA LEU A 58 0.55 12.02 -8.68
C LEU A 58 1.33 12.50 -7.43
N VAL A 59 2.24 13.46 -7.60
CA VAL A 59 3.03 14.08 -6.52
C VAL A 59 2.14 14.82 -5.52
N ALA A 60 1.03 15.42 -5.97
CA ALA A 60 0.05 16.05 -5.08
C ALA A 60 -0.88 15.03 -4.41
N ALA A 61 -1.29 13.98 -5.12
CA ALA A 61 -2.20 12.97 -4.59
C ALA A 61 -1.55 12.11 -3.50
N VAL A 62 -0.29 11.72 -3.65
CA VAL A 62 0.45 10.89 -2.68
C VAL A 62 0.45 11.48 -1.25
N PRO A 63 0.84 12.75 -1.00
CA PRO A 63 0.81 13.33 0.34
C PRO A 63 -0.61 13.49 0.87
N VAL A 64 -1.59 13.83 0.03
CA VAL A 64 -3.00 13.92 0.45
C VAL A 64 -3.51 12.55 0.91
N LEU A 65 -3.29 11.51 0.10
CA LEU A 65 -3.61 10.12 0.45
C LEU A 65 -2.88 9.70 1.73
N ALA A 66 -1.60 10.02 1.87
CA ALA A 66 -0.83 9.70 3.06
C ALA A 66 -1.41 10.36 4.32
N VAL A 67 -1.78 11.65 4.25
CA VAL A 67 -2.39 12.37 5.37
C VAL A 67 -3.73 11.75 5.77
N VAL A 68 -4.60 11.46 4.81
CA VAL A 68 -5.91 10.83 5.06
C VAL A 68 -5.73 9.45 5.69
N LEU A 69 -4.83 8.62 5.15
CA LEU A 69 -4.53 7.30 5.68
C LEU A 69 -3.93 7.38 7.10
N VAL A 70 -3.03 8.31 7.37
CA VAL A 70 -2.46 8.53 8.71
C VAL A 70 -3.53 8.99 9.70
N ALA A 71 -4.43 9.89 9.29
CA ALA A 71 -5.53 10.36 10.13
C ALA A 71 -6.48 9.22 10.50
N LEU A 72 -6.85 8.38 9.53
CA LEU A 72 -7.67 7.18 9.76
C LEU A 72 -6.93 6.16 10.64
N TYR A 73 -5.65 5.93 10.40
CA TYR A 73 -4.82 5.02 11.19
C TYR A 73 -4.79 5.42 12.67
N ARG A 74 -4.69 6.73 12.96
CA ARG A 74 -4.72 7.25 14.34
C ARG A 74 -6.07 7.10 15.03
N ARG A 75 -7.18 7.02 14.28
CA ARG A 75 -8.53 6.81 14.80
C ARG A 75 -8.83 5.33 15.12
N LEU A 76 -8.08 4.40 14.53
CA LEU A 76 -8.23 2.96 14.78
C LEU A 76 -7.52 2.54 16.09
N ARG A 77 -8.22 2.79 17.20
CA ARG A 77 -7.82 2.38 18.56
C ARG A 77 -8.56 1.12 19.01
N PRO A 78 -7.91 0.28 19.83
CA PRO A 78 -8.58 -0.86 20.44
C PRO A 78 -9.62 -0.39 21.46
N SER A 79 -10.65 -1.21 21.69
CA SER A 79 -11.58 -1.01 22.80
C SER A 79 -11.89 -2.34 23.45
N LEU A 80 -11.54 -2.49 24.74
CA LEU A 80 -11.80 -3.71 25.51
C LEU A 80 -13.30 -3.95 25.75
N ARG A 81 -14.14 -2.92 25.55
CA ARG A 81 -15.60 -3.05 25.63
C ARG A 81 -16.22 -3.67 24.37
N ARG A 82 -15.48 -3.73 23.26
CA ARG A 82 -15.97 -4.29 21.99
C ARG A 82 -15.70 -5.79 21.89
N PRO A 83 -16.57 -6.55 21.21
CA PRO A 83 -16.35 -7.96 20.95
C PRO A 83 -15.03 -8.18 20.19
N ALA A 84 -14.38 -9.32 20.46
CA ALA A 84 -13.07 -9.65 19.89
C ALA A 84 -13.06 -9.65 18.35
N GLU A 85 -14.16 -10.09 17.72
CA GLU A 85 -14.33 -10.08 16.27
C GLU A 85 -14.33 -8.67 15.68
N GLU A 86 -14.94 -7.71 16.36
CA GLU A 86 -14.98 -6.32 15.91
C GLU A 86 -13.62 -5.65 16.07
N ASN A 87 -12.92 -5.90 17.18
CA ASN A 87 -11.54 -5.46 17.35
C ASN A 87 -10.60 -6.06 16.30
N LEU A 88 -10.82 -7.32 15.90
CA LEU A 88 -10.07 -7.95 14.82
C LEU A 88 -10.34 -7.29 13.46
N ARG A 89 -11.59 -6.92 13.15
CA ARG A 89 -11.93 -6.16 11.93
C ARG A 89 -11.25 -4.78 11.91
N ILE A 90 -11.25 -4.08 13.02
CA ILE A 90 -10.55 -2.79 13.18
C ILE A 90 -9.04 -2.97 12.96
N TYR A 91 -8.46 -4.04 13.53
CA TYR A 91 -7.05 -4.36 13.35
C TYR A 91 -6.71 -4.71 11.90
N LEU A 92 -7.57 -5.46 11.20
CA LEU A 92 -7.45 -5.73 9.77
C LEU A 92 -7.43 -4.43 8.95
N GLY A 93 -8.37 -3.52 9.21
CA GLY A 93 -8.39 -2.20 8.57
C GLY A 93 -7.11 -1.40 8.84
N ARG A 94 -6.61 -1.46 10.07
CA ARG A 94 -5.35 -0.80 10.46
C ARG A 94 -4.15 -1.37 9.72
N ILE A 95 -4.06 -2.69 9.57
CA ILE A 95 -3.01 -3.36 8.80
C ILE A 95 -3.11 -2.96 7.33
N PHE A 96 -4.32 -2.95 6.77
CA PHE A 96 -4.56 -2.55 5.38
C PHE A 96 -4.04 -1.12 5.13
N LEU A 97 -4.46 -0.16 5.96
CA LEU A 97 -4.00 1.23 5.87
C LEU A 97 -2.49 1.36 5.97
N ARG A 98 -1.87 0.65 6.93
CA ARG A 98 -0.42 0.66 7.10
C ARG A 98 0.31 0.09 5.88
N ASN A 99 -0.19 -1.01 5.31
CA ASN A 99 0.42 -1.61 4.14
C ASN A 99 0.28 -0.68 2.92
N SER A 100 -0.87 -0.02 2.76
CA SER A 100 -1.09 0.98 1.71
C SER A 100 -0.16 2.19 1.85
N LEU A 101 0.11 2.63 3.07
CA LEU A 101 1.11 3.67 3.35
C LEU A 101 2.53 3.21 3.01
N ALA A 102 2.87 1.96 3.34
CA ALA A 102 4.20 1.42 3.08
C ALA A 102 4.47 1.23 1.58
N SER A 103 3.50 0.76 0.83
CA SER A 103 3.63 0.55 -0.62
C SER A 103 3.68 1.85 -1.42
N LEU A 104 3.10 2.95 -0.93
CA LEU A 104 3.29 4.29 -1.52
C LEU A 104 4.76 4.70 -1.61
N VAL A 105 5.65 4.13 -0.78
CA VAL A 105 7.09 4.38 -0.84
C VAL A 105 7.73 3.84 -2.13
N ALA A 106 7.14 2.83 -2.77
CA ALA A 106 7.64 2.30 -4.05
C ALA A 106 7.18 3.12 -5.27
N LEU A 107 6.26 4.07 -5.06
CA LEU A 107 5.65 4.87 -6.12
C LEU A 107 6.66 5.77 -6.87
N PRO A 108 7.63 6.43 -6.20
CA PRO A 108 8.68 7.19 -6.89
C PRO A 108 9.57 6.33 -7.80
N MET A 109 9.89 5.09 -7.40
CA MET A 109 10.67 4.16 -8.25
C MET A 109 9.87 3.72 -9.49
N LEU A 110 8.59 3.42 -9.31
CA LEU A 110 7.70 3.11 -10.43
C LEU A 110 7.53 4.32 -11.36
N ALA A 111 7.41 5.52 -10.82
CA ALA A 111 7.37 6.75 -11.60
C ALA A 111 8.68 6.95 -12.38
N SER A 112 9.85 6.72 -11.77
CA SER A 112 11.16 6.78 -12.46
C SER A 112 11.21 5.84 -13.65
N PHE A 113 10.75 4.59 -13.49
CA PHE A 113 10.68 3.61 -14.57
C PHE A 113 9.87 4.10 -15.78
N ALA A 114 8.78 4.84 -15.57
CA ALA A 114 8.00 5.41 -16.69
C ALA A 114 8.79 6.42 -17.53
N PHE A 115 9.80 7.09 -16.97
CA PHE A 115 10.68 8.01 -17.70
C PHE A 115 11.91 7.31 -18.26
N THR A 116 12.59 6.52 -17.43
CA THR A 116 13.89 5.92 -17.78
C THR A 116 13.75 4.63 -18.56
N HIS A 117 12.58 3.96 -18.50
CA HIS A 117 12.37 2.58 -18.96
C HIS A 117 13.42 1.60 -18.41
N SER A 118 14.05 1.95 -17.28
CA SER A 118 15.15 1.19 -16.70
C SER A 118 14.61 0.00 -15.89
N TRP A 119 14.84 -1.21 -16.38
CA TRP A 119 14.47 -2.44 -15.67
C TRP A 119 15.02 -2.50 -14.24
N PHE A 120 16.12 -1.81 -13.95
CA PHE A 120 16.66 -1.70 -12.59
C PHE A 120 15.71 -0.98 -11.62
N ASP A 121 15.02 0.08 -12.05
CA ASP A 121 14.07 0.82 -11.21
C ASP A 121 12.86 -0.06 -10.85
N LEU A 122 12.44 -0.90 -11.79
CA LEU A 122 11.34 -1.84 -11.61
C LEU A 122 11.73 -2.99 -10.67
N VAL A 123 12.93 -3.57 -10.85
CA VAL A 123 13.46 -4.61 -9.95
C VAL A 123 13.68 -4.06 -8.54
N ALA A 124 14.23 -2.86 -8.42
CA ALA A 124 14.44 -2.20 -7.13
C ALA A 124 13.12 -1.90 -6.41
N GLY A 125 12.11 -1.39 -7.14
CA GLY A 125 10.77 -1.17 -6.61
C GLY A 125 10.10 -2.46 -6.14
N ALA A 126 10.19 -3.53 -6.92
CA ALA A 126 9.68 -4.85 -6.56
C ALA A 126 10.38 -5.45 -5.33
N ALA A 127 11.72 -5.37 -5.29
CA ALA A 127 12.52 -5.80 -4.16
C ALA A 127 12.17 -5.01 -2.88
N MET A 128 11.95 -3.71 -3.00
CA MET A 128 11.53 -2.87 -1.87
C MET A 128 10.14 -3.26 -1.36
N LEU A 129 9.16 -3.50 -2.25
CA LEU A 129 7.84 -3.99 -1.86
C LEU A 129 7.90 -5.35 -1.15
N LEU A 130 8.75 -6.26 -1.63
CA LEU A 130 9.00 -7.56 -0.99
C LEU A 130 9.67 -7.42 0.39
N ALA A 131 10.67 -6.54 0.52
CA ALA A 131 11.32 -6.28 1.79
C ALA A 131 10.34 -5.67 2.81
N LEU A 132 9.47 -4.77 2.35
CA LEU A 132 8.43 -4.16 3.18
C LEU A 132 7.36 -5.17 3.60
N SER A 133 6.90 -6.04 2.70
CA SER A 133 5.93 -7.09 3.04
C SER A 133 6.52 -8.10 4.04
N TRP A 134 7.79 -8.45 3.89
CA TRP A 134 8.46 -9.33 4.84
C TRP A 134 8.58 -8.68 6.23
N ARG A 135 9.07 -7.43 6.28
CA ARG A 135 9.33 -6.72 7.55
C ARG A 135 8.07 -6.33 8.30
N LEU A 136 6.98 -6.07 7.58
CA LEU A 136 5.70 -5.65 8.16
C LEU A 136 4.73 -6.83 8.35
N ALA A 137 5.18 -8.07 8.18
CA ALA A 137 4.34 -9.25 8.32
C ALA A 137 3.61 -9.27 9.69
N PRO A 138 2.27 -9.36 9.71
CA PRO A 138 1.51 -9.33 10.95
C PRO A 138 1.71 -10.62 11.75
N SER A 139 1.90 -10.48 13.06
CA SER A 139 2.08 -11.58 14.01
C SER A 139 1.11 -11.49 15.18
N ALA A 140 0.84 -12.63 15.84
CA ALA A 140 -0.02 -12.69 17.01
C ALA A 140 0.47 -11.77 18.15
N THR A 141 1.78 -11.69 18.37
CA THR A 141 2.38 -10.79 19.37
C THR A 141 2.19 -9.32 19.05
N THR A 142 2.08 -8.96 17.77
CA THR A 142 1.80 -7.58 17.34
C THR A 142 0.34 -7.22 17.59
N TYR A 143 -0.58 -8.18 17.40
CA TYR A 143 -2.00 -8.00 17.73
C TYR A 143 -2.23 -7.85 19.24
N GLN A 144 -1.59 -8.70 20.06
CA GLN A 144 -1.69 -8.61 21.51
C GLN A 144 -1.15 -7.29 22.04
N ARG A 145 0.02 -6.84 21.55
CA ARG A 145 0.56 -5.51 21.89
C ARG A 145 -0.37 -4.37 21.51
N TRP A 146 -1.05 -4.50 20.36
CA TRP A 146 -2.03 -3.51 19.95
C TRP A 146 -3.29 -3.50 20.82
N LEU A 147 -3.78 -4.65 21.30
CA LEU A 147 -4.91 -4.69 22.22
C LEU A 147 -4.60 -4.06 23.58
N LEU A 148 -3.33 -4.07 24.00
CA LEU A 148 -2.86 -3.56 25.28
C LEU A 148 -2.43 -2.08 25.24
N SER A 149 -2.40 -1.45 24.06
CA SER A 149 -2.00 -0.04 23.85
C SER A 149 -3.17 0.93 23.84
#